data_AF-A0A6I4NR02-F1
#
_entry.id   AF-A0A6I4NR02-F1
#
_cell.length_a   1.000
_cell.length_b   1.000
_cell.length_c   1.000
_cell.angle_alpha   90.00
_cell.angle_beta   90.00
_cell.angle_gamma   90.00
#
_symmetry.space_group_name_H-M   'P 1'
#
loop_
_entity.id
_entity.type
_entity.pdbx_description
1 polymer ?
#
loop_
_entity_poly.entity_id
_entity_poly.type
_entity_poly.pdbx_seq_one_letter_code
_entity_poly.pdbx_strand_id
1 'polypeptide(L)' 'MKKQNPNNKLAFRKSVVTELNDNQLQDVNGGSLLSVLVTIAVSIIVDQLLE' A
#
# COMPACT_ATOMS: atom_id res chain seq x y z
N MET A 1 -40.08 -3.52 6.36
CA MET A 1 -38.65 -3.32 6.67
C MET A 1 -38.08 -4.60 7.26
N LYS A 2 -36.96 -5.11 6.75
CA LYS A 2 -36.30 -6.30 7.31
C LYS A 2 -35.83 -5.98 8.73
N LYS A 3 -36.18 -6.82 9.72
CA LYS A 3 -35.78 -6.65 11.12
C LYS A 3 -34.25 -6.76 11.19
N GLN A 4 -33.57 -5.65 11.52
CA GLN A 4 -32.13 -5.69 11.78
C GLN A 4 -31.88 -6.52 13.04
N ASN A 5 -31.09 -7.58 12.90
CA ASN A 5 -30.70 -8.43 14.01
C ASN A 5 -29.77 -7.61 14.95
N PRO A 6 -30.16 -7.36 16.22
CA PRO A 6 -29.34 -6.60 17.16
C PRO A 6 -27.99 -7.28 17.49
N ASN A 7 -27.83 -8.56 17.16
CA ASN A 7 -26.57 -9.30 17.33
C ASN A 7 -25.65 -9.23 16.09
N ASN A 8 -25.93 -8.35 15.12
CA ASN A 8 -25.07 -8.19 13.95
C ASN A 8 -23.75 -7.48 14.33
N LYS A 9 -22.75 -8.26 14.75
CA LYS A 9 -21.39 -7.80 15.04
C LYS A 9 -20.72 -7.02 13.89
N LEU A 10 -21.21 -7.15 12.66
CA LEU A 10 -20.68 -6.42 11.51
C LEU A 10 -21.11 -4.94 11.52
N ALA A 11 -22.29 -4.61 12.05
CA ALA A 11 -22.78 -3.23 12.13
C ALA A 11 -21.98 -2.38 13.14
N PHE A 12 -21.55 -3.00 14.24
CA PHE A 12 -20.76 -2.34 15.29
C PHE A 12 -19.26 -2.26 14.98
N ARG A 13 -18.78 -2.95 13.94
CA ARG A 13 -17.37 -2.95 13.54
C ARG A 13 -17.08 -2.03 12.36
N LYS A 14 -18.04 -1.20 11.92
CA LYS A 14 -17.81 -0.25 10.82
C LYS A 14 -16.65 0.71 11.12
N SER A 15 -16.56 1.24 12.34
CA SER A 15 -15.43 2.10 12.77
C SER A 15 -14.09 1.34 12.75
N VAL A 16 -14.10 0.10 13.25
CA VAL A 16 -12.92 -0.78 13.29
C VAL A 16 -12.44 -1.15 11.88
N VAL A 17 -13.35 -1.32 10.91
CA VAL A 17 -12.99 -1.59 9.51
C VAL A 17 -12.38 -0.35 8.84
N THR A 18 -12.82 0.86 9.20
CA THR A 18 -12.20 2.10 8.73
C THR A 18 -10.83 2.36 9.36
N GLU A 19 -10.64 2.04 10.64
CA GLU A 19 -9.37 2.29 11.37
C GLU A 19 -8.24 1.35 10.95
N LEU A 20 -8.54 0.15 10.46
CA LEU A 20 -7.53 -0.77 9.92
C LEU A 20 -6.98 -0.32 8.54
N ASN A 21 -7.64 0.64 7.88
CA ASN A 21 -7.30 1.04 6.51
C ASN A 21 -6.14 2.06 6.48
N ASP A 22 -6.08 2.99 7.44
CA ASP A 22 -5.11 4.10 7.40
C ASP A 22 -3.65 3.64 7.53
N ASN A 23 -3.39 2.61 8.34
CA ASN A 23 -2.04 2.07 8.54
C ASN A 23 -1.63 1.07 7.44
N GLN A 24 -2.60 0.44 6.78
CA GLN A 24 -2.35 -0.54 5.71
C GLN A 24 -2.19 0.10 4.33
N LEU A 25 -2.59 1.36 4.16
CA LEU A 25 -2.38 2.14 2.93
C LEU A 25 -1.03 2.86 2.86
N GLN A 26 -0.31 3.00 3.98
CA GLN A 26 1.02 3.64 3.96
C GLN A 26 2.08 2.75 3.31
N ASP A 27 1.95 1.44 3.48
CA ASP A 27 2.83 0.46 2.88
C ASP A 27 2.29 0.05 1.49
N VAL A 28 1.97 1.06 0.67
CA VAL A 28 1.90 0.82 -0.77
C VAL A 28 3.31 0.42 -1.20
N ASN A 29 3.46 -0.76 -1.81
CA ASN A 29 4.69 -1.27 -2.44
C ASN A 29 5.20 -0.36 -3.60
N GLY A 30 5.08 0.96 -3.50
CA GLY A 30 5.74 1.94 -4.34
C GLY A 30 7.22 1.93 -3.96
N GLY A 31 8.02 1.23 -4.77
CA GLY A 31 9.43 0.98 -4.51
C GLY A 31 10.17 2.19 -3.93
N SER A 32 11.07 1.90 -2.99
CA SER A 32 11.87 2.92 -2.31
C SER A 32 12.58 3.83 -3.33
N LEU A 33 12.65 5.13 -3.07
CA LEU A 33 13.41 6.07 -3.89
C LEU A 33 14.88 5.62 -4.08
N LEU A 34 15.44 4.92 -3.10
CA LEU A 34 16.76 4.29 -3.20
C LEU A 34 16.83 3.26 -4.34
N SER A 35 15.79 2.44 -4.51
CA SER A 35 15.76 1.43 -5.57
C SER A 35 15.68 2.06 -6.97
N VAL A 36 14.97 3.19 -7.11
CA VAL A 36 14.88 3.94 -8.36
C VAL A 36 16.24 4.56 -8.72
N LEU A 37 16.90 5.19 -7.75
CA LEU A 37 18.23 5.81 -7.96
C LEU A 37 19.30 4.79 -8.34
N VAL A 38 19.31 3.62 -7.69
CA VAL A 38 20.26 2.55 -8.01
C VAL A 38 20.05 2.05 -9.44
N THR A 39 18.79 1.86 -9.86
CA THR A 39 18.48 1.39 -11.21
C THR A 39 18.97 2.39 -12.27
N ILE A 40 18.71 3.68 -12.08
CA ILE A 40 19.15 4.73 -13.01
C ILE A 40 20.69 4.78 -13.09
N ALA A 41 21.38 4.72 -11.95
CA ALA A 41 22.84 4.78 -11.90
C ALA A 41 23.47 3.59 -12.63
N VAL A 42 22.94 2.38 -12.43
CA VAL A 42 23.42 1.18 -13.13
C VAL A 42 23.22 1.31 -14.64
N SER A 43 22.05 1.77 -15.09
CA SER A 43 21.81 1.96 -16.52
C SER A 43 22.82 2.91 -17.17
N ILE A 44 23.11 4.05 -16.53
CA ILE A 44 24.09 5.03 -17.06
C ILE A 44 25.49 4.42 -17.16
N ILE A 45 25.93 3.67 -16.14
CA ILE A 45 27.26 3.04 -16.14
C ILE A 45 27.35 1.96 -17.22
N VAL A 46 26.28 1.19 -17.41
CA VAL A 46 26.20 0.17 -18.46
C VAL A 46 26.27 0.80 -19.85
N ASP A 47 25.56 1.91 -20.08
CA ASP A 47 25.60 2.64 -21.35
C ASP A 47 27.01 3.20 -21.63
N GLN A 48 27.70 3.74 -20.61
CA GLN A 48 29.08 4.24 -20.73
C GLN A 48 30.15 3.15 -20.94
N LEU A 49 29.86 1.91 -20.53
CA LEU A 49 30.79 0.78 -20.64
C LEU A 49 30.62 -0.01 -21.95
N LEU A 50 29.42 0.03 -22.54
CA LEU A 50 29.10 -0.64 -23.80
C LEU A 50 29.42 0.23 -25.04
N GLU A 51 29.66 1.53 -24.86
CA GLU A 51 30.32 2.42 -25.84
C GLU A 51 31.85 2.22 -25.85
#